data_AF-A0A376SBF8-F1
#
_entry.id   AF-A0A376SBF8-F1
#
_cell.length_a   1.000
_cell.length_b   1.000
_cell.length_c   1.000
_cell.angle_alpha   90.00
_cell.angle_beta   90.00
_cell.angle_gamma   90.00
#
_symmetry.space_group_name_H-M   'P 1'
#
loop_
_entity.id
_entity.type
_entity.pdbx_description
1 polymer ?
#
loop_
_entity_poly.entity_id
_entity_poly.type
_entity_poly.pdbx_seq_one_letter_code
_entity_poly.pdbx_strand_id
1 'polypeptide(L)'
;MNKVIDTPVSAKATGEIDYAFVWNFPKQAIASPYLTYDQQHRRDRMFAALLHARKVLSLQPECVRFDVYRTAAVLEQNQGSQRANAFLISFCKKALPRLELVAKKYECAGINSNVSTAVFGGHFDTQLMQYLASRMVNMVARYNRLPDMSRADVDLLAADIANFIRGELANIDDHGFGELKTLYTWYIRAGFISHQFNVIPPHWDRVAKKYVGADEIAPAIAKMFNDGWWRGRLRRVAATWREHLQIAVGNVSKKKTPTRVKTA
;
A
#
# COMPACT_ATOMS: atom_id res chain seq x y z
N MET A 1 43.02 -84.68 -8.92
CA MET A 1 43.88 -83.49 -9.10
C MET A 1 43.03 -82.41 -9.77
N ASN A 2 42.83 -81.19 -9.28
CA ASN A 2 43.34 -80.46 -8.14
C ASN A 2 42.19 -79.58 -7.61
N LYS A 3 41.96 -79.60 -6.29
CA LYS A 3 41.24 -78.54 -5.59
C LYS A 3 42.04 -77.25 -5.76
N VAL A 4 41.50 -76.27 -6.48
CA VAL A 4 41.99 -74.89 -6.37
C VAL A 4 41.26 -74.27 -5.21
N ILE A 5 42.06 -73.93 -4.20
CA ILE A 5 41.67 -73.44 -2.89
C ILE A 5 41.42 -71.94 -3.06
N ASP A 6 40.14 -71.52 -3.03
CA ASP A 6 39.80 -70.12 -2.86
C ASP A 6 40.26 -69.68 -1.46
N THR A 7 41.37 -68.97 -1.44
CA THR A 7 41.94 -68.37 -0.23
C THR A 7 41.25 -67.03 -0.01
N PRO A 8 40.59 -66.77 1.14
CA PRO A 8 40.03 -65.46 1.41
C PRO A 8 41.18 -64.47 1.69
N VAL A 9 41.25 -63.42 0.88
CA VAL A 9 42.16 -62.29 1.09
C VAL A 9 41.67 -61.52 2.32
N SER A 10 42.42 -61.63 3.41
CA SER A 10 42.23 -60.83 4.63
C SER A 10 42.79 -59.42 4.41
N ALA A 11 41.91 -58.44 4.24
CA ALA A 11 42.25 -57.03 4.39
C ALA A 11 41.87 -56.62 5.83
N LYS A 12 42.86 -56.23 6.63
CA LYS A 12 42.65 -55.74 8.00
C LYS A 12 42.70 -54.22 8.02
N ALA A 13 41.62 -53.57 8.45
CA ALA A 13 41.63 -52.20 8.94
C ALA A 13 40.68 -52.02 10.14
N THR A 14 41.27 -51.98 11.34
CA THR A 14 40.76 -51.37 12.59
C THR A 14 39.25 -51.50 12.87
N GLY A 15 38.87 -52.58 13.57
CA GLY A 15 37.56 -52.74 14.23
C GLY A 15 36.53 -53.62 13.53
N GLU A 16 36.95 -54.50 12.62
CA GLU A 16 36.07 -55.18 11.65
C GLU A 16 35.44 -56.49 12.17
N ILE A 17 34.12 -56.58 12.02
CA ILE A 17 33.35 -57.83 12.00
C ILE A 17 33.76 -58.59 10.74
N ASP A 18 34.26 -59.81 10.87
CA ASP A 18 34.74 -60.62 9.75
C ASP A 18 33.54 -61.15 8.94
N TYR A 19 33.28 -60.54 7.79
CA TYR A 19 32.15 -60.92 6.93
C TYR A 19 32.56 -62.09 6.04
N ALA A 20 31.92 -63.25 6.22
CA ALA A 20 32.24 -64.49 5.51
C ALA A 20 32.19 -64.39 3.96
N PHE A 21 31.49 -63.39 3.42
CA PHE A 21 31.36 -63.19 1.99
C PHE A 21 31.29 -61.70 1.63
N VAL A 22 31.77 -61.33 0.45
CA VAL A 22 31.89 -59.93 -0.01
C VAL A 22 30.53 -59.21 -0.08
N TRP A 23 29.42 -59.94 -0.27
CA TRP A 23 28.07 -59.38 -0.28
C TRP A 23 27.51 -59.05 1.11
N ASN A 24 28.16 -59.49 2.18
CA ASN A 24 27.78 -59.19 3.57
C ASN A 24 28.42 -57.89 4.09
N PHE A 25 29.33 -57.26 3.35
CA PHE A 25 29.84 -55.93 3.71
C PHE A 25 28.69 -54.92 3.73
N PRO A 26 28.55 -54.09 4.78
CA PRO A 26 27.57 -53.02 4.82
C PRO A 26 27.85 -52.06 3.66
N LYS A 27 27.01 -52.13 2.62
CA LYS A 27 27.11 -51.23 1.47
C LYS A 27 26.71 -49.83 1.92
N GLN A 28 27.49 -48.82 1.51
CA GLN A 28 27.06 -47.43 1.70
C GLN A 28 25.70 -47.25 1.03
N ALA A 29 24.76 -46.65 1.75
CA ALA A 29 23.44 -46.37 1.21
C ALA A 29 23.58 -45.52 -0.05
N ILE A 30 23.03 -46.01 -1.16
CA ILE A 30 22.99 -45.26 -2.42
C ILE A 30 22.17 -44.00 -2.15
N ALA A 31 22.81 -42.82 -2.23
CA ALA A 31 22.10 -41.56 -2.10
C ALA A 31 20.99 -41.52 -3.17
N SER A 32 19.73 -41.42 -2.75
CA SER A 32 18.65 -41.32 -3.73
C SER A 32 18.83 -40.00 -4.49
N PRO A 33 18.63 -39.98 -5.81
CA PRO A 33 18.70 -38.76 -6.61
C PRO A 33 17.54 -37.79 -6.30
N TYR A 34 16.59 -38.22 -5.46
CA TYR A 34 15.42 -37.46 -5.06
C TYR A 34 15.65 -36.73 -3.74
N LEU A 35 15.10 -35.52 -3.68
CA LEU A 35 15.12 -34.69 -2.48
C LEU A 35 14.36 -35.40 -1.34
N THR A 36 14.88 -35.36 -0.12
CA THR A 36 14.14 -35.93 1.03
C THR A 36 12.86 -35.14 1.30
N TYR A 37 11.86 -35.79 1.91
CA TYR A 37 10.58 -35.16 2.26
C TYR A 37 10.79 -33.84 3.01
N ASP A 38 11.68 -33.80 4.01
CA ASP A 38 11.97 -32.60 4.78
C ASP A 38 12.58 -31.47 3.94
N GLN A 39 13.46 -31.81 3.01
CA GLN A 39 14.07 -30.84 2.10
C GLN A 39 13.03 -30.30 1.11
N GLN A 40 12.14 -31.14 0.59
CA GLN A 40 11.03 -30.73 -0.26
C GLN A 40 10.05 -29.82 0.50
N HIS A 41 9.65 -30.22 1.70
CA HIS A 41 8.77 -29.43 2.55
C HIS A 41 9.38 -28.06 2.90
N ARG A 42 10.69 -27.99 3.18
CA ARG A 42 11.39 -26.70 3.41
C ARG A 42 11.37 -25.83 2.16
N ARG A 43 11.63 -26.42 1.00
CA ARG A 43 11.62 -25.73 -0.29
C ARG A 43 10.23 -25.15 -0.59
N ASP A 44 9.19 -25.95 -0.42
CA ASP A 44 7.81 -25.56 -0.74
C ASP A 44 7.31 -24.47 0.22
N ARG A 45 7.66 -24.53 1.52
CA ARG A 45 7.41 -23.42 2.48
C ARG A 45 8.09 -22.12 2.06
N MET A 46 9.34 -22.20 1.59
CA MET A 46 10.08 -21.02 1.15
C MET A 46 9.45 -20.41 -0.12
N PHE A 47 9.07 -21.24 -1.09
CA PHE A 47 8.36 -20.78 -2.28
C PHE A 47 7.01 -20.15 -1.96
N ALA A 48 6.21 -20.79 -1.09
CA ALA A 48 4.93 -20.23 -0.64
C ALA A 48 5.10 -18.86 0.03
N ALA A 49 6.11 -18.71 0.90
CA ALA A 49 6.41 -17.44 1.56
C ALA A 49 6.83 -16.34 0.57
N LEU A 50 7.63 -16.69 -0.45
CA LEU A 50 8.05 -15.77 -1.50
C LEU A 50 6.86 -15.31 -2.34
N LEU A 51 6.02 -16.25 -2.80
CA LEU A 51 4.83 -15.95 -3.58
C LEU A 51 3.87 -15.04 -2.80
N HIS A 52 3.67 -15.33 -1.51
CA HIS A 52 2.91 -14.48 -0.61
C HIS A 52 3.52 -13.07 -0.52
N ALA A 53 4.83 -12.95 -0.27
CA ALA A 53 5.51 -11.67 -0.20
C ALA A 53 5.36 -10.85 -1.49
N ARG A 54 5.48 -11.48 -2.65
CA ARG A 54 5.33 -10.82 -3.96
C ARG A 54 3.89 -10.38 -4.22
N LYS A 55 2.90 -11.21 -3.86
CA LYS A 55 1.48 -10.86 -3.95
C LYS A 55 1.17 -9.65 -3.07
N VAL A 56 1.60 -9.65 -1.82
CA VAL A 56 1.37 -8.53 -0.91
C VAL A 56 2.05 -7.25 -1.42
N LEU A 57 3.31 -7.34 -1.88
CA LEU A 57 4.01 -6.21 -2.49
C LEU A 57 3.30 -5.71 -3.76
N SER A 58 2.54 -6.54 -4.48
CA SER A 58 1.75 -6.10 -5.65
C SER A 58 0.57 -5.21 -5.31
N LEU A 59 0.09 -5.25 -4.08
CA LEU A 59 -1.00 -4.41 -3.60
C LEU A 59 -0.51 -3.07 -3.02
N GLN A 60 0.78 -2.95 -2.74
CA GLN A 60 1.35 -1.74 -2.16
C GLN A 60 1.57 -0.64 -3.21
N PRO A 61 1.62 0.64 -2.80
CA PRO A 61 1.92 1.75 -3.69
C PRO A 61 3.23 1.56 -4.47
N GLU A 62 3.27 2.06 -5.71
CA GLU A 62 4.42 1.96 -6.60
C GLU A 62 5.67 2.61 -5.99
N CYS A 63 5.52 3.73 -5.29
CA CYS A 63 6.62 4.38 -4.59
C CYS A 63 7.35 3.47 -3.58
N VAL A 64 6.63 2.56 -2.91
CA VAL A 64 7.23 1.58 -1.99
C VAL A 64 7.79 0.38 -2.76
N ARG A 65 7.03 -0.11 -3.75
CA ARG A 65 7.45 -1.24 -4.59
C ARG A 65 8.79 -0.98 -5.27
N PHE A 66 8.94 0.19 -5.88
CA PHE A 66 10.12 0.56 -6.64
C PHE A 66 11.39 0.50 -5.78
N ASP A 67 11.36 1.09 -4.59
CA ASP A 67 12.51 1.10 -3.67
C ASP A 67 12.88 -0.31 -3.18
N VAL A 68 11.86 -1.13 -2.89
CA VAL A 68 12.05 -2.52 -2.42
C VAL A 68 12.63 -3.40 -3.52
N TYR A 69 12.08 -3.33 -4.74
CA TYR A 69 12.59 -4.11 -5.87
C TYR A 69 13.99 -3.65 -6.31
N ARG A 70 14.27 -2.36 -6.29
CA ARG A 70 15.62 -1.84 -6.53
C ARG A 70 16.62 -2.40 -5.53
N THR A 71 16.26 -2.43 -4.25
CA THR A 71 17.12 -3.01 -3.21
C THR A 71 17.30 -4.51 -3.40
N ALA A 72 16.24 -5.23 -3.76
CA ALA A 72 16.30 -6.66 -4.04
C ALA A 72 17.19 -6.97 -5.26
N ALA A 73 17.12 -6.19 -6.33
CA ALA A 73 17.94 -6.35 -7.53
C ALA A 73 19.45 -6.13 -7.23
N VAL A 74 19.78 -5.11 -6.43
CA VAL A 74 21.17 -4.88 -5.98
C VAL A 74 21.67 -6.04 -5.10
N LEU A 75 20.82 -6.62 -4.27
CA LEU A 75 21.18 -7.80 -3.46
C LEU A 75 21.36 -9.05 -4.31
N GLU A 76 20.55 -9.22 -5.36
CA GLU A 76 20.67 -10.35 -6.29
C GLU A 76 21.99 -10.31 -7.06
N GLN A 77 22.39 -9.13 -7.55
CA GLN A 77 23.67 -8.94 -8.25
C GLN A 77 24.88 -9.22 -7.35
N ASN A 78 24.83 -8.79 -6.08
CA ASN A 78 25.99 -8.87 -5.19
C ASN A 78 26.09 -10.18 -4.38
N GLN A 79 24.96 -10.76 -3.97
CA GLN A 79 24.89 -11.83 -2.97
C GLN A 79 24.03 -13.03 -3.42
N GLY A 80 23.58 -13.01 -4.68
CA GLY A 80 22.77 -14.08 -5.27
C GLY A 80 21.28 -14.03 -4.91
N SER A 81 20.50 -14.79 -5.67
CA SER A 81 19.04 -14.81 -5.61
C SER A 81 18.47 -15.27 -4.26
N GLN A 82 19.16 -16.17 -3.56
CA GLN A 82 18.74 -16.66 -2.24
C GLN A 82 18.66 -15.52 -1.20
N ARG A 83 19.66 -14.62 -1.21
CA ARG A 83 19.72 -13.47 -0.30
C ARG A 83 18.63 -12.46 -0.62
N ALA A 84 18.38 -12.19 -1.90
CA ALA A 84 17.31 -11.31 -2.36
C ALA A 84 15.92 -11.83 -1.93
N ASN A 85 15.68 -13.14 -2.10
CA ASN A 85 14.43 -13.78 -1.69
C ASN A 85 14.23 -13.73 -0.16
N ALA A 86 15.29 -14.00 0.62
CA ALA A 86 15.25 -13.86 2.06
C ALA A 86 14.97 -12.42 2.51
N PHE A 87 15.56 -11.43 1.83
CA PHE A 87 15.29 -10.01 2.06
C PHE A 87 13.81 -9.69 1.85
N LEU A 88 13.20 -10.07 0.71
CA LEU A 88 11.79 -9.81 0.42
C LEU A 88 10.85 -10.41 1.48
N ILE A 89 11.10 -11.66 1.88
CA ILE A 89 10.32 -12.32 2.93
C ILE A 89 10.46 -11.57 4.27
N SER A 90 11.69 -11.19 4.64
CA SER A 90 11.95 -10.47 5.89
C SER A 90 11.37 -9.05 5.90
N PHE A 91 11.39 -8.38 4.75
CA PHE A 91 10.86 -7.05 4.55
C PHE A 91 9.34 -7.09 4.73
N CYS A 92 8.64 -7.99 4.04
CA CYS A 92 7.20 -8.15 4.18
C CYS A 92 6.79 -8.48 5.63
N LYS A 93 7.55 -9.31 6.35
CA LYS A 93 7.25 -9.59 7.76
C LYS A 93 7.38 -8.37 8.69
N LYS A 94 8.26 -7.43 8.39
CA LYS A 94 8.58 -6.29 9.28
C LYS A 94 7.87 -4.98 8.88
N ALA A 95 7.86 -4.66 7.60
CA ALA A 95 7.38 -3.39 7.08
C ALA A 95 5.87 -3.40 6.80
N LEU A 96 5.31 -4.54 6.39
CA LEU A 96 3.88 -4.66 6.06
C LEU A 96 2.94 -4.13 7.14
N PRO A 97 3.03 -4.54 8.43
CA PRO A 97 2.10 -4.04 9.44
C PRO A 97 2.19 -2.52 9.63
N ARG A 98 3.37 -1.93 9.42
CA ARG A 98 3.56 -0.47 9.51
C ARG A 98 2.97 0.24 8.29
N LEU A 99 3.13 -0.33 7.10
CA LEU A 99 2.54 0.19 5.87
C LEU A 99 1.01 0.15 5.93
N GLU A 100 0.44 -0.94 6.43
CA GLU A 100 -1.01 -1.08 6.63
C GLU A 100 -1.56 -0.06 7.63
N LEU A 101 -0.84 0.22 8.71
CA LEU A 101 -1.22 1.28 9.66
C LEU A 101 -1.22 2.67 9.02
N VAL A 102 -0.21 2.97 8.19
CA VAL A 102 -0.15 4.24 7.45
C VAL A 102 -1.27 4.30 6.41
N ALA A 103 -1.48 3.23 5.64
CA ALA A 103 -2.56 3.16 4.66
C ALA A 103 -3.92 3.43 5.33
N LYS A 104 -4.24 2.71 6.42
CA LYS A 104 -5.48 2.88 7.17
C LYS A 104 -5.70 4.30 7.71
N LYS A 105 -4.63 5.04 8.01
CA LYS A 105 -4.72 6.43 8.48
C LYS A 105 -5.20 7.40 7.38
N TYR A 106 -4.80 7.15 6.14
CA TYR A 106 -5.06 8.04 5.01
C TYR A 106 -6.16 7.57 4.08
N GLU A 107 -6.42 6.26 4.06
CA GLU A 107 -7.39 5.61 3.20
C GLU A 107 -8.80 6.12 3.50
N CYS A 108 -9.49 6.50 2.42
CA CYS A 108 -10.90 6.80 2.46
C CYS A 108 -11.67 5.53 2.11
N ALA A 109 -12.23 4.86 3.13
CA ALA A 109 -13.00 3.65 2.97
C ALA A 109 -14.45 3.98 2.57
N GLY A 110 -14.71 4.00 1.26
CA GLY A 110 -16.04 4.24 0.70
C GLY A 110 -16.56 5.66 0.97
N ILE A 111 -17.86 5.87 0.74
CA ILE A 111 -18.52 7.18 0.98
C ILE A 111 -18.97 7.23 2.44
N ASN A 112 -18.59 8.28 3.17
CA ASN A 112 -19.01 8.50 4.55
C ASN A 112 -20.53 8.69 4.63
N SER A 113 -21.17 8.12 5.65
CA SER A 113 -22.60 8.26 5.94
C SER A 113 -23.08 9.72 5.89
N ASN A 114 -22.29 10.65 6.45
CA ASN A 114 -22.64 12.08 6.46
C ASN A 114 -22.75 12.65 5.04
N VAL A 115 -21.85 12.24 4.14
CA VAL A 115 -21.91 12.65 2.74
C VAL A 115 -23.05 11.95 2.03
N SER A 116 -23.27 10.66 2.32
CA SER A 116 -24.38 9.90 1.75
C SER A 116 -25.73 10.54 2.03
N THR A 117 -25.97 10.96 3.27
CA THR A 117 -27.20 11.65 3.66
C THR A 117 -27.26 13.07 3.10
N ALA A 118 -26.18 13.84 3.20
CA ALA A 118 -26.20 15.27 2.83
C ALA A 118 -26.20 15.52 1.32
N VAL A 119 -25.62 14.62 0.52
CA VAL A 119 -25.45 14.76 -0.93
C VAL A 119 -26.46 13.89 -1.69
N PHE A 120 -26.61 12.62 -1.32
CA PHE A 120 -27.48 11.68 -2.04
C PHE A 120 -28.86 11.48 -1.38
N GLY A 121 -29.15 12.16 -0.27
CA GLY A 121 -30.42 11.97 0.46
C GLY A 121 -30.59 10.57 1.06
N GLY A 122 -29.52 9.77 1.09
CA GLY A 122 -29.56 8.38 1.52
C GLY A 122 -30.14 7.39 0.50
N HIS A 123 -30.42 7.80 -0.74
CA HIS A 123 -30.98 6.94 -1.79
C HIS A 123 -30.14 6.96 -3.07
N PHE A 124 -30.09 5.82 -3.76
CA PHE A 124 -29.34 5.66 -5.03
C PHE A 124 -30.25 5.14 -6.15
N ASP A 125 -31.55 5.42 -6.05
CA ASP A 125 -32.55 4.77 -6.90
C ASP A 125 -32.68 5.46 -8.26
N THR A 126 -32.30 6.74 -8.34
CA THR A 126 -32.35 7.52 -9.58
C THR A 126 -31.05 7.46 -10.35
N GLN A 127 -31.14 7.47 -11.69
CA GLN A 127 -29.98 7.41 -12.59
C GLN A 127 -28.97 8.55 -12.32
N LEU A 128 -29.47 9.75 -11.98
CA LEU A 128 -28.63 10.88 -11.62
C LEU A 128 -27.82 10.61 -10.33
N MET A 129 -28.47 10.08 -9.28
CA MET A 129 -27.78 9.79 -8.01
C MET A 129 -26.76 8.66 -8.17
N GLN A 130 -27.07 7.65 -8.99
CA GLN A 130 -26.12 6.59 -9.33
C GLN A 130 -24.89 7.13 -10.06
N TYR A 131 -25.09 8.05 -11.00
CA TYR A 131 -24.00 8.70 -11.72
C TYR A 131 -23.12 9.54 -10.77
N LEU A 132 -23.72 10.37 -9.91
CA LEU A 132 -22.99 11.20 -8.96
C LEU A 132 -22.24 10.36 -7.92
N ALA A 133 -22.86 9.29 -7.41
CA ALA A 133 -22.21 8.32 -6.53
C ALA A 133 -21.03 7.64 -7.23
N SER A 134 -21.20 7.21 -8.49
CA SER A 134 -20.12 6.60 -9.28
C SER A 134 -18.94 7.57 -9.48
N ARG A 135 -19.22 8.84 -9.77
CA ARG A 135 -18.20 9.89 -9.84
C ARG A 135 -17.47 10.07 -8.51
N MET A 136 -18.21 10.07 -7.41
CA MET A 136 -17.64 10.20 -6.08
C MET A 136 -16.74 9.02 -5.72
N VAL A 137 -17.18 7.78 -5.98
CA VAL A 137 -16.36 6.57 -5.79
C VAL A 137 -15.10 6.63 -6.65
N ASN A 138 -15.20 7.10 -7.89
CA ASN A 138 -14.04 7.25 -8.77
C ASN A 138 -13.02 8.28 -8.21
N MET A 139 -13.50 9.42 -7.68
CA MET A 139 -12.63 10.40 -7.03
C MET A 139 -11.98 9.86 -5.76
N VAL A 140 -12.72 9.11 -4.93
CA VAL A 140 -12.19 8.45 -3.72
C VAL A 140 -11.13 7.40 -4.09
N ALA A 141 -11.38 6.60 -5.13
CA ALA A 141 -10.41 5.62 -5.63
C ALA A 141 -9.12 6.28 -6.15
N ARG A 142 -9.24 7.42 -6.85
CA ARG A 142 -8.09 8.24 -7.26
C ARG A 142 -7.37 8.84 -6.06
N TYR A 143 -8.11 9.35 -5.08
CA TYR A 143 -7.53 9.87 -3.84
C TYR A 143 -6.71 8.81 -3.09
N ASN A 144 -7.17 7.55 -3.02
CA ASN A 144 -6.39 6.47 -2.39
C ASN A 144 -5.09 6.12 -3.16
N ARG A 145 -4.93 6.61 -4.40
CA ARG A 145 -3.70 6.49 -5.22
C ARG A 145 -2.83 7.76 -5.19
N LEU A 146 -3.14 8.75 -4.34
CA LEU A 146 -2.35 9.97 -4.19
C LEU A 146 -0.82 9.79 -4.09
N PRO A 147 -0.28 8.79 -3.36
CA PRO A 147 1.18 8.63 -3.26
C PRO A 147 1.83 8.33 -4.61
N ASP A 148 1.13 7.68 -5.54
CA ASP A 148 1.66 7.27 -6.84
C ASP A 148 1.26 8.22 -7.99
N MET A 149 0.30 9.12 -7.76
CA MET A 149 -0.16 10.05 -8.79
C MET A 149 0.88 11.12 -9.16
N SER A 150 0.92 11.45 -10.46
CA SER A 150 1.70 12.58 -10.97
C SER A 150 1.12 13.92 -10.52
N ARG A 151 1.90 15.00 -10.62
CA ARG A 151 1.41 16.35 -10.29
C ARG A 151 0.22 16.76 -11.16
N ALA A 152 0.22 16.38 -12.43
CA ALA A 152 -0.87 16.67 -13.36
C ALA A 152 -2.15 15.91 -12.98
N ASP A 153 -2.03 14.63 -12.61
CA ASP A 153 -3.19 13.83 -12.19
C ASP A 153 -3.81 14.36 -10.89
N VAL A 154 -2.97 14.82 -9.95
CA VAL A 154 -3.44 15.48 -8.73
C VAL A 154 -4.18 16.77 -9.05
N ASP A 155 -3.74 17.50 -10.08
CA ASP A 155 -4.41 18.73 -10.51
C ASP A 155 -5.76 18.45 -11.18
N LEU A 156 -5.87 17.36 -11.96
CA LEU A 156 -7.14 16.88 -12.49
C LEU A 156 -8.10 16.44 -11.38
N LEU A 157 -7.62 15.70 -10.38
CA LEU A 157 -8.43 15.31 -9.22
C LEU A 157 -8.92 16.53 -8.44
N ALA A 158 -8.06 17.53 -8.24
CA ALA A 158 -8.42 18.79 -7.58
C ALA A 158 -9.53 19.52 -8.35
N ALA A 159 -9.43 19.59 -9.67
CA ALA A 159 -10.44 20.21 -10.53
C ALA A 159 -11.77 19.43 -10.47
N ASP A 160 -11.72 18.10 -10.52
CA ASP A 160 -12.90 17.24 -10.43
C ASP A 160 -13.64 17.41 -9.09
N ILE A 161 -12.92 17.47 -7.97
CA ILE A 161 -13.50 17.69 -6.64
C ILE A 161 -14.16 19.07 -6.59
N ALA A 162 -13.47 20.12 -7.04
CA ALA A 162 -14.01 21.47 -7.06
C ALA A 162 -15.27 21.58 -7.94
N ASN A 163 -15.26 20.95 -9.12
CA ASN A 163 -16.40 20.91 -10.03
C ASN A 163 -17.56 20.09 -9.47
N PHE A 164 -17.27 18.99 -8.76
CA PHE A 164 -18.28 18.19 -8.09
C PHE A 164 -18.99 19.01 -7.00
N ILE A 165 -18.23 19.66 -6.11
CA ILE A 165 -18.80 20.54 -5.08
C ILE A 165 -19.67 21.64 -5.71
N ARG A 166 -19.20 22.27 -6.80
CA ARG A 166 -19.98 23.29 -7.50
C ARG A 166 -21.29 22.76 -8.08
N GLY A 167 -21.26 21.56 -8.68
CA GLY A 167 -22.44 20.91 -9.24
C GLY A 167 -23.46 20.52 -8.17
N GLU A 168 -23.00 19.97 -7.04
CA GLU A 168 -23.88 19.60 -5.92
C GLU A 168 -24.63 20.80 -5.32
N LEU A 169 -23.97 21.97 -5.26
CA LEU A 169 -24.60 23.16 -4.70
C LEU A 169 -25.57 23.83 -5.68
N ALA A 170 -25.36 23.71 -6.99
CA ALA A 170 -26.29 24.23 -8.00
C ALA A 170 -27.65 23.49 -7.98
N ASN A 171 -27.68 22.24 -7.50
CA ASN A 171 -28.90 21.45 -7.35
C ASN A 171 -29.67 21.72 -6.05
N ILE A 172 -29.19 22.63 -5.19
CA ILE A 172 -29.89 22.98 -3.95
C ILE A 172 -31.05 23.92 -4.31
N ASP A 173 -32.26 23.40 -4.14
CA ASP A 173 -33.48 24.19 -4.24
C ASP A 173 -33.56 25.16 -3.05
N ASP A 174 -33.34 26.45 -3.31
CA ASP A 174 -33.24 27.49 -2.28
C ASP A 174 -34.50 28.36 -2.17
N HIS A 175 -35.59 27.95 -2.84
CA HIS A 175 -36.85 28.67 -2.82
C HIS A 175 -37.44 28.71 -1.40
N GLY A 176 -37.17 29.80 -0.67
CA GLY A 176 -37.78 30.10 0.64
C GLY A 176 -36.82 30.15 1.83
N PHE A 177 -35.50 29.96 1.66
CA PHE A 177 -34.53 30.18 2.74
C PHE A 177 -33.99 31.62 2.75
N GLY A 178 -33.66 32.13 3.94
CA GLY A 178 -32.90 33.38 4.05
C GLY A 178 -31.44 33.16 3.66
N GLU A 179 -30.81 34.15 3.04
CA GLU A 179 -29.44 34.10 2.47
C GLU A 179 -28.40 33.42 3.38
N LEU A 180 -28.41 33.72 4.69
CA LEU A 180 -27.49 33.11 5.65
C LEU A 180 -27.70 31.60 5.80
N LYS A 181 -28.95 31.14 5.76
CA LYS A 181 -29.30 29.71 5.89
C LYS A 181 -28.90 28.94 4.63
N THR A 182 -29.02 29.56 3.46
CA THR A 182 -28.49 29.05 2.20
C THR A 182 -26.99 28.86 2.27
N LEU A 183 -26.26 29.93 2.61
CA LEU A 183 -24.81 29.93 2.73
C LEU A 183 -24.32 28.88 3.74
N TYR A 184 -25.00 28.78 4.89
CA TYR A 184 -24.67 27.76 5.87
C TYR A 184 -24.86 26.34 5.33
N THR A 185 -25.97 26.08 4.62
CA THR A 185 -26.26 24.76 4.03
C THR A 185 -25.21 24.38 2.98
N TRP A 186 -24.86 25.34 2.13
CA TRP A 186 -23.80 25.21 1.12
C TRP A 186 -22.46 24.88 1.76
N TYR A 187 -22.08 25.61 2.80
CA TYR A 187 -20.84 25.39 3.52
C TYR A 187 -20.79 24.01 4.18
N ILE A 188 -21.86 23.58 4.86
CA ILE A 188 -21.90 22.28 5.53
C ILE A 188 -21.77 21.13 4.52
N ARG A 189 -22.49 21.19 3.39
CA ARG A 189 -22.38 20.16 2.33
C ARG A 189 -20.97 20.11 1.73
N ALA A 190 -20.43 21.27 1.33
CA ALA A 190 -19.06 21.35 0.83
C ALA A 190 -18.03 20.88 1.88
N GLY A 191 -18.31 21.15 3.15
CA GLY A 191 -17.50 20.71 4.28
C GLY A 191 -17.50 19.19 4.46
N PHE A 192 -18.65 18.53 4.33
CA PHE A 192 -18.74 17.07 4.37
C PHE A 192 -18.00 16.42 3.21
N ILE A 193 -18.16 16.94 1.99
CA ILE A 193 -17.39 16.46 0.82
C ILE A 193 -15.90 16.66 1.07
N SER A 194 -15.50 17.76 1.70
CA SER A 194 -14.07 17.99 1.97
C SER A 194 -13.50 17.02 3.00
N HIS A 195 -14.27 16.73 4.06
CA HIS A 195 -13.91 15.73 5.07
C HIS A 195 -13.81 14.32 4.49
N GLN A 196 -14.58 14.00 3.44
CA GLN A 196 -14.42 12.72 2.73
C GLN A 196 -12.99 12.50 2.24
N PHE A 197 -12.31 13.56 1.83
CA PHE A 197 -10.92 13.53 1.33
C PHE A 197 -9.91 13.85 2.44
N ASN A 198 -10.28 13.71 3.72
CA ASN A 198 -9.44 14.04 4.87
C ASN A 198 -8.91 15.50 4.85
N VAL A 199 -9.63 16.43 4.19
CA VAL A 199 -9.29 17.85 4.13
C VAL A 199 -10.23 18.63 5.04
N ILE A 200 -9.65 19.31 6.03
CA ILE A 200 -10.40 20.15 6.97
C ILE A 200 -10.85 21.44 6.25
N PRO A 201 -12.16 21.74 6.22
CA PRO A 201 -12.71 22.97 5.65
C PRO A 201 -12.21 24.23 6.38
N PRO A 202 -12.10 25.38 5.70
CA PRO A 202 -11.76 26.65 6.35
C PRO A 202 -12.83 27.06 7.36
N HIS A 203 -12.44 27.35 8.61
CA HIS A 203 -13.35 27.78 9.71
C HIS A 203 -14.31 26.69 10.23
N TRP A 204 -14.02 25.39 10.01
CA TRP A 204 -14.87 24.27 10.46
C TRP A 204 -15.32 24.36 11.92
N ASP A 205 -14.38 24.53 12.86
CA ASP A 205 -14.71 24.56 14.30
C ASP A 205 -15.59 25.75 14.71
N ARG A 206 -15.47 26.88 14.01
CA ARG A 206 -16.28 28.07 14.30
C ARG A 206 -17.68 27.93 13.73
N VAL A 207 -17.80 27.41 12.51
CA VAL A 207 -19.10 27.18 11.88
C VAL A 207 -19.87 26.09 12.61
N ALA A 208 -19.20 25.02 13.06
CA ALA A 208 -19.81 23.99 13.90
C ALA A 208 -20.38 24.55 15.22
N LYS A 209 -19.75 25.59 15.77
CA LYS A 209 -20.20 26.30 16.97
C LYS A 209 -21.15 27.48 16.69
N LYS A 210 -21.55 27.69 15.43
CA LYS A 210 -22.45 28.77 14.97
C LYS A 210 -21.97 30.20 15.29
N TYR A 211 -20.66 30.42 15.42
CA TYR A 211 -20.09 31.74 15.74
C TYR A 211 -19.70 32.55 14.49
N VAL A 212 -20.27 32.26 13.31
CA VAL A 212 -19.77 32.76 12.03
C VAL A 212 -20.87 33.49 11.27
N GLY A 213 -20.58 34.72 10.84
CA GLY A 213 -21.45 35.52 9.97
C GLY A 213 -21.27 35.21 8.49
N ALA A 214 -22.18 35.73 7.64
CA ALA A 214 -22.15 35.52 6.18
C ALA A 214 -20.80 35.91 5.55
N ASP A 215 -20.20 37.01 6.03
CA ASP A 215 -18.92 37.56 5.52
C ASP A 215 -17.73 36.61 5.66
N GLU A 216 -17.76 35.69 6.64
CA GLU A 216 -16.71 34.69 6.83
C GLU A 216 -17.01 33.38 6.10
N ILE A 217 -18.30 33.06 5.88
CA ILE A 217 -18.73 31.81 5.23
C ILE A 217 -18.51 31.87 3.72
N ALA A 218 -18.89 32.98 3.07
CA ALA A 218 -18.80 33.09 1.61
C ALA A 218 -17.36 32.91 1.08
N PRO A 219 -16.31 33.52 1.68
CA PRO A 219 -14.92 33.26 1.28
C PRO A 219 -14.46 31.82 1.54
N ALA A 220 -14.99 31.16 2.58
CA ALA A 220 -14.66 29.77 2.87
C ALA A 220 -15.24 28.82 1.81
N ILE A 221 -16.48 29.07 1.38
CA ILE A 221 -17.12 28.37 0.26
C ILE A 221 -16.33 28.60 -1.03
N ALA A 222 -15.97 29.85 -1.34
CA ALA A 222 -15.21 30.20 -2.53
C ALA A 222 -13.85 29.46 -2.60
N LYS A 223 -13.19 29.24 -1.45
CA LYS A 223 -11.98 28.40 -1.39
C LYS A 223 -12.25 26.94 -1.73
N MET A 224 -13.34 26.36 -1.24
CA MET A 224 -13.72 24.97 -1.56
C MET A 224 -14.12 24.80 -3.04
N PHE A 225 -14.52 25.88 -3.73
CA PHE A 225 -14.79 25.88 -5.17
C PHE A 225 -13.54 26.10 -6.03
N ASN A 226 -12.45 26.56 -5.43
CA ASN A 226 -11.24 26.88 -6.14
C ASN A 226 -10.36 25.63 -6.29
N ASP A 227 -10.12 25.22 -7.52
CA ASP A 227 -9.24 24.10 -7.87
C ASP A 227 -7.80 24.35 -7.36
N GLY A 228 -7.32 25.58 -7.36
CA GLY A 228 -6.02 26.00 -6.83
C GLY A 228 -5.86 25.70 -5.34
N TRP A 229 -6.92 25.88 -4.56
CA TRP A 229 -6.91 25.57 -3.14
C TRP A 229 -6.78 24.05 -2.91
N TRP A 230 -7.55 23.26 -3.67
CA TRP A 230 -7.49 21.80 -3.65
C TRP A 230 -6.12 21.26 -4.06
N ARG A 231 -5.52 21.78 -5.13
CA ARG A 231 -4.16 21.42 -5.57
C ARG A 231 -3.15 21.54 -4.43
N GLY A 232 -3.14 22.68 -3.75
CA GLY A 232 -2.22 22.92 -2.64
C GLY A 232 -2.44 22.01 -1.43
N ARG A 233 -3.68 21.58 -1.18
CA ARG A 233 -4.01 20.66 -0.08
C ARG A 233 -3.66 19.22 -0.44
N LEU A 234 -4.11 18.72 -1.58
CA LEU A 234 -3.84 17.35 -2.03
C LEU A 234 -2.35 17.09 -2.20
N ARG A 235 -1.58 18.05 -2.74
CA ARG A 235 -0.12 17.92 -2.86
C ARG A 235 0.58 17.79 -1.49
N ARG A 236 0.12 18.54 -0.48
CA ARG A 236 0.65 18.43 0.89
C ARG A 236 0.30 17.11 1.53
N VAL A 237 -0.94 16.64 1.35
CA VAL A 237 -1.35 15.31 1.81
C VAL A 237 -0.53 14.22 1.12
N ALA A 238 -0.36 14.28 -0.20
CA ALA A 238 0.47 13.34 -0.94
C ALA A 238 1.92 13.33 -0.44
N ALA A 239 2.52 14.50 -0.19
CA ALA A 239 3.88 14.61 0.31
C ALA A 239 4.02 13.99 1.71
N THR A 240 3.16 14.37 2.66
CA THR A 240 3.18 13.81 4.02
C THR A 240 2.87 12.31 4.05
N TRP A 241 1.98 11.83 3.18
CA TRP A 241 1.69 10.42 3.04
C TRP A 241 2.92 9.66 2.52
N ARG A 242 3.56 10.13 1.44
CA ARG A 242 4.82 9.53 0.94
C ARG A 242 5.91 9.53 2.02
N GLU A 243 6.04 10.60 2.79
CA GLU A 243 6.99 10.67 3.91
C GLU A 243 6.71 9.59 4.95
N HIS A 244 5.45 9.45 5.41
CA HIS A 244 5.08 8.41 6.36
C HIS A 244 5.29 6.99 5.82
N LEU A 245 5.04 6.76 4.52
CA LEU A 245 5.36 5.49 3.87
C LEU A 245 6.87 5.22 3.91
N GLN A 246 7.70 6.21 3.58
CA GLN A 246 9.16 6.06 3.58
C GLN A 246 9.74 5.83 4.99
N ILE A 247 9.14 6.45 6.01
CA ILE A 247 9.46 6.16 7.42
C ILE A 247 9.08 4.72 7.76
N ALA A 248 7.89 4.26 7.35
CA ALA A 248 7.41 2.90 7.62
C ALA A 248 8.28 1.82 6.94
N VAL A 249 8.75 2.07 5.72
CA VAL A 249 9.71 1.22 4.98
C VAL A 249 11.07 1.13 5.69
N GLY A 250 11.41 2.11 6.53
CA GLY A 250 12.69 2.17 7.24
C GLY A 250 13.83 2.80 6.44
N ASN A 251 13.50 3.52 5.36
CA ASN A 251 14.49 4.27 4.57
C ASN A 251 15.04 5.48 5.34
N VAL A 252 14.31 5.99 6.34
CA VAL A 252 14.74 7.08 7.22
C VAL A 252 15.39 6.51 8.49
N SER A 253 16.56 5.89 8.32
CA SER A 253 17.50 5.66 9.42
C SER A 253 18.53 6.78 9.44
N LYS A 254 18.90 7.28 10.63
CA LYS A 254 19.92 8.34 10.86
C LYS A 254 21.26 8.09 10.13
N LYS A 255 21.49 6.88 9.61
CA LYS A 255 22.73 6.47 8.92
C LYS A 255 22.77 6.76 7.41
N LYS A 256 21.66 7.18 6.78
CA LYS A 256 21.64 7.57 5.35
C LYS A 256 21.52 9.09 5.23
N THR A 257 22.62 9.79 5.44
CA THR A 257 22.78 11.13 4.87
C THR A 257 23.03 10.97 3.35
N PRO A 258 22.33 11.72 2.49
CA PRO A 258 22.68 11.77 1.09
C PRO A 258 24.02 12.50 0.98
N THR A 259 25.10 11.76 0.68
CA THR A 259 26.35 12.37 0.26
C THR A 259 26.08 13.09 -1.07
N ARG A 260 25.87 14.40 -0.96
CA ARG A 260 25.85 15.33 -2.09
C ARG A 260 27.21 15.25 -2.78
N VAL A 261 27.30 14.49 -3.85
CA VAL A 261 28.46 14.50 -4.74
C VAL A 261 28.47 15.88 -5.40
N LYS A 262 29.40 16.73 -4.96
CA LYS A 262 29.72 17.97 -5.67
C LYS A 262 30.52 17.55 -6.90
N THR A 263 29.90 17.58 -8.07
CA THR A 263 30.62 17.58 -9.34
C THR A 263 31.42 18.88 -9.41
N ALA A 264 32.74 18.72 -9.55
CA ALA A 264 33.68 19.78 -9.88
C ALA A 264 33.64 20.08 -11.38
#